data_AF-A0A9E3MHT3-F1
#
_entry.id   AF-A0A9E3MHT3-F1
#
_cell.length_a   1.000
_cell.length_b   1.000
_cell.length_c   1.000
_cell.angle_alpha   90.00
_cell.angle_beta   90.00
_cell.angle_gamma   90.00
#
_symmetry.space_group_name_H-M   'P 1'
#
loop_
_entity.id
_entity.type
_entity.pdbx_description
1 polymer ?
#
loop_
_entity_poly.entity_id
_entity_poly.type
_entity_poly.pdbx_seq_one_letter_code
_entity_poly.pdbx_strand_id
1 'polypeptide(L)'
;MSVKSQSAWLLLVVSLPTSSATARMRIWRALRALGSVALRDGAYLLPAGEHRDEALLAIAEDCSSEGGVAWLMGAQPRGAEGDAAWRLLFNRSADYAELRKSCKEAKRGLARQSPAELARLQRKLQREFEAIRAIDFFPGDASVEAEAALAEFVKRIETLLSPDEPQPAAGGIARLDPALYQGRTWATWRQL
;
A
#
# COMPACT_ATOMS: atom_id res chain seq x y z
N MET A 1 16.00 -27.13 -15.25
CA MET A 1 16.77 -27.20 -13.99
C MET A 1 16.78 -25.80 -13.39
N SER A 2 15.83 -25.53 -12.47
CA SER A 2 15.72 -24.20 -11.84
C SER A 2 16.68 -24.14 -10.66
N VAL A 3 17.75 -23.36 -10.79
CA VAL A 3 18.68 -23.08 -9.69
C VAL A 3 17.91 -22.19 -8.71
N LYS A 4 17.22 -22.80 -7.73
CA LYS A 4 16.67 -22.09 -6.57
C LYS A 4 17.83 -21.64 -5.68
N SER A 5 18.53 -20.59 -6.08
CA SER A 5 19.37 -19.83 -5.17
C SER A 5 18.44 -19.08 -4.23
N GLN A 6 18.27 -19.58 -3.00
CA GLN A 6 17.52 -18.92 -1.90
C GLN A 6 18.27 -17.67 -1.39
N SER A 7 18.67 -16.77 -2.29
CA SER A 7 19.14 -15.45 -1.89
C SER A 7 17.91 -14.64 -1.49
N ALA A 8 17.94 -14.03 -0.29
CA ALA A 8 16.85 -13.18 0.19
C ALA A 8 16.68 -11.89 -0.64
N TRP A 9 17.58 -11.63 -1.57
CA TRP A 9 17.64 -10.44 -2.40
C TRP A 9 17.90 -10.78 -3.86
N LEU A 10 17.35 -9.94 -4.74
CA LEU A 10 17.56 -9.95 -6.18
C LEU A 10 18.24 -8.66 -6.59
N LEU A 11 19.23 -8.78 -7.47
CA LEU A 11 19.89 -7.66 -8.12
C LEU A 11 19.65 -7.76 -9.62
N LEU A 12 19.03 -6.74 -10.19
CA LEU A 12 18.90 -6.56 -11.63
C LEU A 12 19.87 -5.48 -12.08
N VAL A 13 20.81 -5.84 -12.94
CA VAL A 13 21.68 -4.88 -13.64
C VAL A 13 21.19 -4.76 -15.07
N VAL A 14 20.84 -3.54 -15.50
CA VAL A 14 20.35 -3.22 -16.85
C VAL A 14 21.20 -2.14 -17.48
N SER A 15 21.48 -2.31 -18.77
CA SER A 15 22.12 -1.32 -19.61
C SER A 15 21.38 -1.23 -20.94
N LEU A 16 20.97 -0.02 -21.32
CA LEU A 16 20.25 0.25 -22.56
C LEU A 16 21.01 1.28 -23.39
N PRO A 17 21.04 1.15 -24.72
CA PRO A 17 21.57 2.18 -25.61
C PRO A 17 20.92 3.54 -25.34
N THR A 18 21.69 4.61 -25.53
CA THR A 18 21.21 5.99 -25.33
C THR A 18 20.12 6.39 -26.32
N SER A 19 20.04 5.73 -27.48
CA SER A 19 18.98 5.89 -28.47
C SER A 19 17.62 5.38 -28.01
N SER A 20 17.56 4.48 -27.02
CA SER A 20 16.33 3.80 -26.57
C SER A 20 15.66 4.54 -25.39
N ALA A 21 15.43 5.85 -25.52
CA ALA A 21 14.89 6.69 -24.44
C ALA A 21 13.52 6.23 -23.91
N THR A 22 12.62 5.83 -24.82
CA THR A 22 11.28 5.32 -24.45
C THR A 22 11.37 4.02 -23.66
N ALA A 23 12.23 3.09 -24.10
CA ALA A 23 12.48 1.82 -23.41
C ALA A 23 13.05 2.04 -22.01
N ARG A 24 14.05 2.94 -21.88
CA ARG A 24 14.62 3.32 -20.57
C ARG A 24 13.57 3.82 -19.61
N MET A 25 12.69 4.72 -20.06
CA MET A 25 11.61 5.26 -19.22
C MET A 25 10.58 4.19 -18.83
N ARG A 26 10.25 3.28 -19.75
CA ARG A 26 9.32 2.16 -19.49
C ARG A 26 9.88 1.20 -18.44
N ILE A 27 11.12 0.76 -18.61
CA ILE A 27 11.82 -0.14 -17.67
C ILE A 27 12.01 0.53 -16.32
N TRP A 28 12.44 1.79 -16.27
CA TRP A 28 12.56 2.54 -15.03
C TRP A 28 11.22 2.66 -14.29
N ARG A 29 10.13 2.93 -15.01
CA ARG A 29 8.78 2.97 -14.42
C ARG A 29 8.35 1.61 -13.86
N ALA A 30 8.61 0.52 -14.59
CA ALA A 30 8.29 -0.83 -14.12
C ALA A 30 9.08 -1.18 -12.85
N LEU A 31 10.38 -0.88 -12.82
CA LEU A 31 11.23 -1.07 -11.66
C LEU A 31 10.77 -0.27 -10.44
N ARG A 32 10.36 0.99 -10.66
CA ARG A 32 9.82 1.83 -9.59
C ARG A 32 8.47 1.32 -9.09
N ALA A 33 7.60 0.83 -9.98
CA ALA A 33 6.31 0.25 -9.62
C ALA A 33 6.45 -1.04 -8.80
N LEU A 34 7.51 -1.83 -9.04
CA LEU A 34 7.85 -3.00 -8.22
C LEU A 34 8.44 -2.63 -6.86
N GLY A 35 8.69 -1.36 -6.56
CA GLY A 35 9.29 -0.94 -5.29
C GLY A 35 10.81 -1.14 -5.20
N SER A 36 11.49 -1.38 -6.32
CA SER A 36 12.94 -1.57 -6.33
C SER A 36 13.69 -0.29 -5.93
N VAL A 37 14.89 -0.49 -5.38
CA VAL A 37 15.82 0.59 -5.03
C VAL A 37 17.01 0.58 -5.98
N ALA A 38 17.35 1.73 -6.55
CA ALA A 38 18.57 1.86 -7.33
C ALA A 38 19.80 1.98 -6.40
N LEU A 39 20.73 1.02 -6.48
CA LEU A 39 22.03 1.10 -5.78
C LEU A 39 23.01 2.03 -6.53
N ARG A 40 22.86 2.11 -7.85
CA ARG A 40 23.56 3.00 -8.78
C ARG A 40 22.78 3.07 -10.08
N ASP A 41 23.20 3.92 -11.00
CA ASP A 41 22.62 3.91 -12.36
C ASP A 41 22.79 2.53 -13.00
N GLY A 42 21.67 1.98 -13.47
CA GLY A 42 21.57 0.65 -14.06
C GLY A 42 21.58 -0.53 -13.08
N ALA A 43 21.63 -0.36 -11.75
CA ALA A 43 21.60 -1.50 -10.81
C ALA A 43 20.50 -1.34 -9.75
N TYR A 44 19.59 -2.30 -9.72
CA TYR A 44 18.34 -2.25 -8.95
C TYR A 44 18.22 -3.45 -8.01
N LEU A 45 18.00 -3.17 -6.74
CA LEU A 45 17.85 -4.14 -5.66
C LEU A 45 16.37 -4.32 -5.31
N LEU A 46 15.99 -5.55 -5.01
CA LEU A 46 14.65 -5.91 -4.54
C LEU A 46 14.72 -7.13 -3.61
N PRO A 47 13.89 -7.23 -2.56
CA PRO A 47 13.76 -8.47 -1.80
C PRO A 47 13.21 -9.61 -2.68
N ALA A 48 13.74 -10.81 -2.53
CA ALA A 48 13.29 -11.97 -3.31
C ALA A 48 11.83 -12.35 -2.99
N GLY A 49 11.13 -12.96 -3.94
CA GLY A 49 9.76 -13.46 -3.77
C GLY A 49 9.15 -13.82 -5.13
N GLU A 50 8.43 -14.94 -5.23
CA GLU A 50 8.06 -15.56 -6.52
C GLU A 50 7.50 -14.58 -7.56
N HIS A 51 6.55 -13.73 -7.18
CA HIS A 51 5.98 -12.73 -8.09
C HIS A 51 6.98 -11.64 -8.54
N ARG A 52 7.92 -11.27 -7.67
CA ARG A 52 8.96 -10.26 -7.92
C ARG A 52 10.08 -10.83 -8.79
N ASP A 53 10.44 -12.09 -8.59
CA ASP A 53 11.38 -12.82 -9.45
C ASP A 53 10.87 -12.83 -10.91
N GLU A 54 9.63 -13.25 -11.12
CA GLU A 54 8.99 -13.27 -12.45
C GLU A 54 8.91 -11.87 -13.08
N ALA A 55 8.54 -10.86 -12.30
CA ALA A 55 8.45 -9.49 -12.80
C ALA A 55 9.82 -8.92 -13.21
N LEU A 56 10.89 -9.19 -12.45
CA LEU A 56 12.24 -8.75 -12.83
C LEU A 56 12.78 -9.52 -14.05
N LEU A 57 12.42 -10.81 -14.21
CA LEU A 57 12.73 -11.58 -15.42
C LEU A 57 12.08 -10.95 -16.66
N ALA A 58 10.78 -10.61 -16.58
CA ALA A 58 10.07 -9.94 -17.67
C ALA A 58 10.73 -8.59 -18.02
N ILE A 59 11.17 -7.81 -17.03
CA ILE A 59 11.90 -6.55 -17.26
C ILE A 59 13.26 -6.80 -17.93
N ALA A 60 13.96 -7.88 -17.56
CA ALA A 60 15.24 -8.25 -18.17
C ALA A 60 15.08 -8.67 -19.65
N GLU A 61 14.02 -9.42 -19.96
CA GLU A 61 13.65 -9.80 -21.33
C GLU A 61 13.26 -8.58 -22.16
N ASP A 62 12.46 -7.68 -21.59
CA ASP A 62 12.10 -6.39 -22.20
C ASP A 62 13.32 -5.51 -22.48
N CYS A 63 14.31 -5.52 -21.59
CA CYS A 63 15.57 -4.81 -21.82
C CYS A 63 16.34 -5.41 -23.01
N SER A 64 16.38 -6.74 -23.08
CA SER A 64 17.10 -7.48 -24.12
C SER A 64 16.46 -7.31 -25.50
N SER A 65 15.13 -7.27 -25.59
CA SER A 65 14.39 -7.05 -26.84
C SER A 65 14.59 -5.64 -27.42
N GLU A 66 14.90 -4.67 -26.57
CA GLU A 66 15.19 -3.27 -26.94
C GLU A 66 16.68 -3.03 -27.27
N GLY A 67 17.45 -4.12 -27.45
CA GLY A 67 18.89 -4.08 -27.76
C GLY A 67 19.79 -3.75 -26.57
N GLY A 68 19.26 -3.86 -25.34
CA GLY A 68 20.01 -3.72 -24.10
C GLY A 68 20.63 -5.02 -23.62
N VAL A 69 21.28 -4.94 -22.46
CA VAL A 69 21.83 -6.08 -21.72
C VAL A 69 21.25 -6.05 -20.31
N ALA A 70 20.80 -7.21 -19.83
CA ALA A 70 20.30 -7.37 -18.48
C ALA A 70 20.89 -8.61 -17.81
N TRP A 71 21.22 -8.48 -16.53
CA TRP A 71 21.62 -9.59 -15.66
C TRP A 71 20.75 -9.59 -14.41
N LEU A 72 20.00 -10.67 -14.21
CA LEU A 72 19.28 -10.92 -12.97
C LEU A 72 20.05 -11.97 -12.17
N MET A 73 20.32 -11.67 -10.90
CA MET A 73 21.04 -12.58 -10.02
C MET A 73 20.53 -12.50 -8.58
N GLY A 74 20.63 -13.61 -7.87
CA GLY A 74 20.50 -13.59 -6.42
C GLY A 74 21.68 -12.85 -5.80
N ALA A 75 21.41 -11.98 -4.84
CA ALA A 75 22.42 -11.20 -4.14
C ALA A 75 22.43 -11.52 -2.64
N GLN A 76 23.59 -11.44 -2.01
CA GLN A 76 23.71 -11.57 -0.56
C GLN A 76 24.54 -10.42 0.00
N PRO A 77 24.00 -9.67 0.99
CA PRO A 77 24.77 -8.66 1.69
C PRO A 77 25.86 -9.30 2.55
N ARG A 78 26.92 -8.55 2.83
CA ARG A 78 28.00 -9.01 3.72
C ARG A 78 27.57 -8.87 5.18
N GLY A 79 27.35 -10.01 5.84
CA GLY A 79 27.01 -10.05 7.27
C GLY A 79 25.65 -9.43 7.60
N ALA A 80 25.30 -9.46 8.89
CA ALA A 80 24.02 -8.94 9.37
C ALA A 80 23.88 -7.42 9.21
N GLU A 81 24.98 -6.67 9.37
CA GLU A 81 24.98 -5.22 9.18
C GLU A 81 24.67 -4.82 7.73
N GLY A 82 25.18 -5.59 6.75
CA GLY A 82 24.86 -5.37 5.34
C GLY A 82 23.39 -5.62 5.04
N ASP A 83 22.80 -6.67 5.62
CA ASP A 83 21.37 -6.98 5.46
C ASP A 83 20.50 -5.87 6.07
N ALA A 84 20.84 -5.40 7.27
CA ALA A 84 20.17 -4.28 7.92
C ALA A 84 20.27 -2.99 7.08
N ALA A 85 21.45 -2.70 6.51
CA ALA A 85 21.65 -1.56 5.64
C ALA A 85 20.79 -1.65 4.37
N TRP A 86 20.67 -2.83 3.75
CA TRP A 86 19.80 -3.03 2.59
C TRP A 86 18.32 -2.89 2.95
N ARG A 87 17.86 -3.45 4.07
CA ARG A 87 16.47 -3.27 4.55
C ARG A 87 16.13 -1.79 4.77
N LEU A 88 17.07 -1.01 5.32
CA LEU A 88 16.87 0.41 5.56
C LEU A 88 16.60 1.21 4.28
N LEU A 89 17.14 0.77 3.14
CA LEU A 89 16.85 1.39 1.83
C LEU A 89 15.37 1.29 1.43
N PHE A 90 14.62 0.34 2.00
CA PHE A 90 13.19 0.13 1.74
C PHE A 90 12.30 0.74 2.84
N ASN A 91 12.85 1.59 3.71
CA ASN A 91 12.07 2.23 4.76
C ASN A 91 11.02 3.20 4.18
N ARG A 92 9.73 2.87 4.39
CA ARG A 92 8.57 3.66 3.94
C ARG A 92 7.99 4.60 5.00
N SER A 93 8.68 4.80 6.14
CA SER A 93 8.17 5.63 7.24
C SER A 93 7.84 7.06 6.82
N ALA A 94 8.63 7.65 5.90
CA ALA A 94 8.36 8.99 5.37
C ALA A 94 7.10 9.03 4.49
N ASP A 95 6.91 8.02 3.63
CA ASP A 95 5.73 7.89 2.77
C ASP A 95 4.45 7.77 3.62
N TYR A 96 4.48 6.93 4.67
CA TYR A 96 3.38 6.80 5.62
C TYR A 96 3.15 8.08 6.45
N ALA A 97 4.20 8.82 6.81
CA ALA A 97 4.07 10.09 7.51
C ALA A 97 3.33 11.14 6.65
N GLU A 98 3.65 11.24 5.36
CA GLU A 98 2.95 12.11 4.41
C GLU A 98 1.49 11.69 4.20
N LEU A 99 1.22 10.38 4.12
CA LEU A 99 -0.17 9.88 4.07
C LEU A 99 -0.96 10.26 5.32
N ARG A 100 -0.37 10.10 6.52
CA ARG A 100 -1.01 10.52 7.78
C ARG A 100 -1.27 12.01 7.84
N LYS A 101 -0.34 12.83 7.34
CA LYS A 101 -0.53 14.27 7.19
C LYS A 101 -1.70 14.58 6.27
N SER A 102 -1.76 13.91 5.11
CA SER A 102 -2.86 14.04 4.15
C SER A 102 -4.22 13.65 4.76
N CYS A 103 -4.27 12.59 5.58
CA CYS A 103 -5.47 12.23 6.34
C CYS A 103 -5.88 13.34 7.31
N LYS A 104 -4.94 13.88 8.10
CA LYS A 104 -5.20 14.96 9.06
C LYS A 104 -5.70 16.24 8.37
N GLU A 105 -5.12 16.59 7.24
CA GLU A 105 -5.54 17.77 6.46
C GLU A 105 -6.93 17.57 5.86
N ALA A 106 -7.20 16.40 5.28
CA ALA A 106 -8.52 16.07 4.74
C ALA A 106 -9.62 16.12 5.81
N LYS A 107 -9.34 15.68 7.06
CA LYS A 107 -10.28 15.72 8.19
C LYS A 107 -10.81 17.12 8.49
N ARG A 108 -9.99 18.17 8.34
CA ARG A 108 -10.35 19.56 8.68
C ARG A 108 -11.49 20.12 7.82
N GLY A 109 -11.67 19.59 6.61
CA GLY A 109 -12.65 20.09 5.64
C GLY A 109 -13.92 19.25 5.49
N LEU A 110 -14.02 18.08 6.12
CA LEU A 110 -15.04 17.08 5.78
C LEU A 110 -16.49 17.57 5.94
N ALA A 111 -16.79 18.34 6.97
CA ALA A 111 -18.16 18.80 7.25
C ALA A 111 -18.75 19.73 6.17
N ARG A 112 -17.92 20.28 5.27
CA ARG A 112 -18.35 21.18 4.19
C ARG A 112 -18.42 20.49 2.83
N GLN A 113 -18.09 19.20 2.77
CA GLN A 113 -18.02 18.43 1.52
C GLN A 113 -19.36 17.75 1.24
N SER A 114 -19.68 17.59 -0.04
CA SER A 114 -20.80 16.74 -0.47
C SER A 114 -20.50 15.24 -0.28
N PRO A 115 -21.52 14.37 -0.22
CA PRO A 115 -21.32 12.92 -0.14
C PRO A 115 -20.42 12.35 -1.24
N ALA A 116 -20.55 12.86 -2.46
CA ALA A 116 -19.72 12.44 -3.60
C ALA A 116 -18.24 12.82 -3.42
N GLU A 117 -17.98 14.01 -2.86
CA GLU A 117 -16.61 14.46 -2.57
C GLU A 117 -15.98 13.67 -1.42
N LEU A 118 -16.75 13.35 -0.37
CA LEU A 118 -16.31 12.48 0.72
C LEU A 118 -15.91 11.10 0.20
N ALA A 119 -16.76 10.46 -0.61
CA ALA A 119 -16.47 9.16 -1.22
C ALA A 119 -15.25 9.22 -2.18
N ARG A 120 -15.01 10.36 -2.84
CA ARG A 120 -13.81 10.56 -3.68
C ARG A 120 -12.55 10.68 -2.82
N LEU A 121 -12.59 11.43 -1.72
CA LEU A 121 -11.46 11.58 -0.79
C LEU A 121 -11.10 10.26 -0.12
N GLN A 122 -12.10 9.49 0.34
CA GLN A 122 -11.90 8.16 0.89
C GLN A 122 -11.18 7.23 -0.10
N ARG A 123 -11.69 7.12 -1.33
CA ARG A 123 -11.06 6.29 -2.37
C ARG A 123 -9.66 6.79 -2.77
N LYS A 124 -9.39 8.09 -2.67
CA LYS A 124 -8.06 8.64 -2.94
C LYS A 124 -7.07 8.16 -1.88
N LEU A 125 -7.35 8.42 -0.61
CA LEU A 125 -6.43 8.07 0.49
C LEU A 125 -6.26 6.56 0.65
N GLN A 126 -7.32 5.75 0.42
CA GLN A 126 -7.20 4.30 0.40
C GLN A 126 -6.24 3.85 -0.70
N ARG A 127 -6.36 4.39 -1.92
CA ARG A 127 -5.45 4.03 -3.03
C ARG A 127 -4.01 4.45 -2.75
N GLU A 128 -3.80 5.60 -2.12
CA GLU A 128 -2.45 6.04 -1.72
C GLU A 128 -1.85 5.10 -0.67
N PHE A 129 -2.63 4.67 0.33
CA PHE A 129 -2.20 3.66 1.30
C PHE A 129 -1.85 2.32 0.65
N GLU A 130 -2.74 1.78 -0.19
CA GLU A 130 -2.49 0.51 -0.87
C GLU A 130 -1.28 0.59 -1.80
N ALA A 131 -1.04 1.74 -2.43
CA ALA A 131 0.14 1.94 -3.28
C ALA A 131 1.44 1.90 -2.48
N ILE A 132 1.48 2.51 -1.28
CA ILE A 132 2.65 2.42 -0.39
C ILE A 132 2.82 0.99 0.11
N ARG A 133 1.73 0.37 0.58
CA ARG A 133 1.72 -0.98 1.13
C ARG A 133 2.16 -2.04 0.11
N ALA A 134 1.79 -1.89 -1.16
CA ALA A 134 2.17 -2.81 -2.22
C ALA A 134 3.69 -2.90 -2.44
N ILE A 135 4.43 -1.86 -2.06
CA ILE A 135 5.89 -1.78 -2.18
C ILE A 135 6.59 -1.68 -0.81
N ASP A 136 5.87 -2.01 0.25
CA ASP A 136 6.39 -2.11 1.61
C ASP A 136 6.69 -3.58 1.94
N PHE A 137 7.98 -3.92 1.90
CA PHE A 137 8.44 -5.29 2.13
C PHE A 137 8.74 -5.59 3.60
N PHE A 138 8.84 -4.55 4.43
CA PHE A 138 9.24 -4.63 5.82
C PHE A 138 8.34 -3.72 6.66
N PRO A 139 7.05 -4.05 6.79
CA PRO A 139 6.10 -3.24 7.54
C PRO A 139 6.51 -3.12 9.01
N GLY A 140 6.17 -1.99 9.62
CA GLY A 140 6.52 -1.66 11.01
C GLY A 140 5.54 -0.65 11.61
N ASP A 141 5.92 0.01 12.71
CA ASP A 141 5.00 0.89 13.45
C ASP A 141 4.42 2.01 12.56
N ALA A 142 5.20 2.54 11.62
CA ALA A 142 4.72 3.57 10.70
C ALA A 142 3.55 3.11 9.82
N SER A 143 3.54 1.86 9.36
CA SER A 143 2.43 1.32 8.55
C SER A 143 1.18 1.12 9.41
N VAL A 144 1.35 0.62 10.64
CA VAL A 144 0.26 0.45 11.62
C VAL A 144 -0.37 1.79 11.99
N GLU A 145 0.44 2.82 12.27
CA GLU A 145 -0.04 4.17 12.55
C GLU A 145 -0.77 4.79 11.36
N ALA A 146 -0.34 4.51 10.14
CA ALA A 146 -1.00 4.99 8.93
C ALA A 146 -2.34 4.29 8.68
N GLU A 147 -2.41 2.97 8.88
CA GLU A 147 -3.64 2.19 8.80
C GLU A 147 -4.66 2.68 9.83
N ALA A 148 -4.25 2.91 11.08
CA ALA A 148 -5.10 3.46 12.12
C ALA A 148 -5.63 4.87 11.76
N ALA A 149 -4.77 5.74 11.22
CA ALA A 149 -5.16 7.09 10.80
C ALA A 149 -6.18 7.07 9.65
N LEU A 150 -6.02 6.12 8.70
CA LEU A 150 -6.93 5.91 7.59
C LEU A 150 -8.27 5.33 8.06
N ALA A 151 -8.26 4.33 8.93
CA ALA A 151 -9.48 3.76 9.52
C ALA A 151 -10.30 4.82 10.28
N GLU A 152 -9.62 5.66 11.07
CA GLU A 152 -10.28 6.78 11.77
C GLU A 152 -10.85 7.81 10.78
N PHE A 153 -10.16 8.08 9.66
CA PHE A 153 -10.67 8.94 8.60
C PHE A 153 -11.93 8.38 7.94
N VAL A 154 -11.93 7.09 7.59
CA VAL A 154 -13.08 6.38 7.02
C VAL A 154 -14.27 6.43 7.97
N LYS A 155 -14.06 6.08 9.25
CA LYS A 155 -15.10 6.13 10.28
C LYS A 155 -15.71 7.52 10.44
N ARG A 156 -14.89 8.58 10.30
CA ARG A 156 -15.38 9.96 10.36
C ARG A 156 -16.27 10.31 9.17
N ILE A 157 -15.95 9.81 7.97
CA ILE A 157 -16.79 9.96 6.78
C ILE A 157 -18.12 9.24 6.96
N GLU A 158 -18.09 7.98 7.42
CA GLU A 158 -19.30 7.18 7.68
C GLU A 158 -20.24 7.89 8.65
N THR A 159 -19.71 8.46 9.74
CA THR A 159 -20.50 9.25 10.70
C THR A 159 -21.17 10.48 10.07
N LEU A 160 -20.56 11.10 9.05
CA LEU A 160 -21.13 12.25 8.36
C LEU A 160 -22.20 11.84 7.32
N LEU A 161 -22.05 10.66 6.73
CA LEU A 161 -22.98 10.12 5.74
C LEU A 161 -24.21 9.47 6.39
N SER A 162 -24.04 8.86 7.56
CA SER A 162 -25.07 8.17 8.34
C SER A 162 -25.19 8.75 9.75
N PRO A 163 -25.74 9.96 9.93
CA PRO A 163 -25.81 10.62 11.24
C PRO A 163 -26.71 9.89 12.25
N ASP A 164 -27.72 9.14 11.79
CA ASP A 164 -28.72 8.45 12.63
C ASP A 164 -28.37 6.98 12.92
N GLU A 165 -27.19 6.50 12.54
CA GLU A 165 -26.78 5.12 12.86
C GLU A 165 -26.42 4.99 14.35
N PRO A 166 -26.85 3.89 15.02
CA PRO A 166 -26.50 3.65 16.41
C PRO A 166 -24.98 3.50 16.55
N GLN A 167 -24.36 4.50 17.19
CA GLN A 167 -22.92 4.48 17.45
C GLN A 167 -22.62 3.68 18.73
N PRO A 168 -21.48 2.96 18.78
CA PRO A 168 -21.05 2.31 20.01
C PRO A 168 -20.81 3.37 21.09
N ALA A 169 -21.70 3.40 22.08
CA ALA A 169 -21.60 4.24 23.26
C ALA A 169 -21.04 3.41 24.42
N ALA A 170 -20.10 3.97 25.17
CA ALA A 170 -19.63 3.36 26.41
C ALA A 170 -20.77 3.41 27.44
N GLY A 171 -21.41 2.26 27.69
CA GLY A 171 -22.52 2.13 28.63
C GLY A 171 -22.98 0.68 28.74
N GLY A 172 -23.47 0.29 29.91
CA GLY A 172 -24.14 -1.01 30.06
C GLY A 172 -25.45 -1.02 29.28
N ILE A 173 -25.74 -2.11 28.57
CA ILE A 173 -27.06 -2.31 27.96
C ILE A 173 -28.07 -2.46 29.10
N ALA A 174 -28.96 -1.49 29.24
CA ALA A 174 -30.02 -1.57 30.24
C ALA A 174 -30.88 -2.82 29.98
N ARG A 175 -30.97 -3.72 30.97
CA ARG A 175 -31.87 -4.88 30.88
C ARG A 175 -33.30 -4.37 30.93
N LEU A 176 -34.03 -4.59 29.83
CA LEU A 176 -35.46 -4.32 29.74
C LEU A 176 -36.24 -5.54 30.23
N ASP A 177 -37.41 -5.30 30.83
CA ASP A 177 -38.31 -6.36 31.31
C ASP A 177 -38.94 -7.11 30.11
N PRO A 178 -38.67 -8.42 29.91
CA PRO A 178 -39.20 -9.19 28.79
C PRO A 178 -40.74 -9.18 28.71
N ALA A 179 -41.44 -9.09 29.84
CA ALA A 179 -42.90 -9.13 29.88
C ALA A 179 -43.56 -7.94 29.16
N LEU A 180 -42.86 -6.81 29.03
CA LEU A 180 -43.36 -5.62 28.35
C LEU A 180 -43.33 -5.74 26.82
N TYR A 181 -42.47 -6.61 26.28
CA TYR A 181 -42.16 -6.69 24.84
C TYR A 181 -42.61 -8.01 24.18
N GLN A 182 -43.02 -9.01 24.96
CA GLN A 182 -43.57 -10.28 24.45
C GLN A 182 -45.08 -10.14 24.12
N GLY A 183 -45.54 -10.84 23.07
CA GLY A 183 -46.95 -10.83 22.65
C GLY A 183 -47.45 -9.53 22.01
N ARG A 184 -46.55 -8.59 21.68
CA ARG A 184 -46.87 -7.31 21.04
C ARG A 184 -46.84 -7.43 19.51
N THR A 185 -47.67 -6.64 18.84
CA THR A 185 -47.62 -6.46 17.38
C THR A 185 -46.68 -5.31 17.05
N TRP A 186 -45.59 -5.59 16.33
CA TRP A 186 -44.59 -4.59 15.96
C TRP A 186 -44.98 -3.93 14.64
N ALA A 187 -44.90 -2.60 14.58
CA ALA A 187 -45.05 -1.86 13.34
C ALA A 187 -43.77 -2.01 12.50
N THR A 188 -43.80 -2.89 11.50
CA THR A 188 -42.76 -2.93 10.47
C THR A 188 -43.15 -1.96 9.35
N TRP A 189 -42.24 -1.06 8.98
CA TRP A 189 -42.45 -0.13 7.88
C TRP A 189 -42.78 -0.89 6.59
N ARG A 190 -43.99 -0.71 6.07
CA ARG A 190 -44.38 -1.12 4.72
C ARG A 190 -44.18 0.09 3.82
N GLN A 191 -43.24 0.01 2.88
CA GLN A 191 -42.98 1.06 1.90
C GLN A 191 -44.28 1.40 1.13
N LEU A 192 -44.62 2.69 1.09
CA LEU A 192 -45.53 3.30 0.12
C LEU A 192 -44.69 3.84 -1.04
#